data_AF-A0A8T6QHU2-F1
#
_entry.id   AF-A0A8T6QHU2-F1
#
_cell.length_a   1.000
_cell.length_b   1.000
_cell.length_c   1.000
_cell.angle_alpha   90.00
_cell.angle_beta   90.00
_cell.angle_gamma   90.00
#
_symmetry.space_group_name_H-M   'P 1'
#
loop_
_entity.id
_entity.type
_entity.pdbx_description
1 polymer ?
#
loop_
_entity_poly.entity_id
_entity_poly.type
_entity_poly.pdbx_seq_one_letter_code
_entity_poly.pdbx_strand_id
1 'polypeptide(L)'
;MQILADLLNTIPAIDSAAMSRAQRHIDGLLKPVGSLGKLEALAIQLAGMPGLNGIPHVGKKAVLVMCADHGVWEEGVAISPKEVTAIQAENMTRGTTGVCVLAEQAGANVHVIDVGIDTAEPIPGLINMRVARGSGNIASAPAMSRRQAEKLLLDVICYTQELAKNGVTLFGVGELGMANTTPAAAIVSTITGRDPEEVVGIGANLPTDKLANKIDVVRRAITLNQPNPQDGIDVLAKVGGFDLVGIAGVMLGAASCGLPVLLDGFLSYAAALAACQMSPAIKPYLIPSHLSAEKGARIALSHLGLEPYLNMD
;
A
#
# COMPACT_ATOMS: atom_id res chain seq x y z
N MET A 1 7.70 9.43 -18.02
CA MET A 1 6.57 10.37 -18.14
C MET A 1 5.42 9.85 -19.00
N GLN A 2 5.50 9.79 -20.33
CA GLN A 2 4.33 9.41 -21.17
C GLN A 2 3.80 8.01 -20.87
N ILE A 3 4.69 7.02 -20.70
CA ILE A 3 4.32 5.61 -20.41
C ILE A 3 3.49 5.45 -19.13
N LEU A 4 3.85 6.14 -18.04
CA LEU A 4 3.09 6.05 -16.79
C LEU A 4 1.72 6.72 -16.92
N ALA A 5 1.66 7.90 -17.52
CA ALA A 5 0.39 8.60 -17.75
C ALA A 5 -0.54 7.80 -18.65
N ASP A 6 -0.02 7.22 -19.73
CA ASP A 6 -0.78 6.36 -20.64
C ASP A 6 -1.32 5.14 -19.88
N LEU A 7 -0.50 4.49 -19.06
CA LEU A 7 -0.93 3.36 -18.24
C LEU A 7 -2.05 3.74 -17.27
N LEU A 8 -1.91 4.85 -16.56
CA LEU A 8 -2.92 5.35 -15.62
C LEU A 8 -4.27 5.64 -16.31
N ASN A 9 -4.23 6.16 -17.53
CA ASN A 9 -5.41 6.45 -18.35
C ASN A 9 -6.07 5.18 -18.93
N THR A 10 -5.34 4.07 -18.98
CA THR A 10 -5.86 2.77 -19.49
C THR A 10 -6.39 1.85 -18.40
N ILE A 11 -6.36 2.26 -17.13
CA ILE A 11 -6.98 1.48 -16.04
C ILE A 11 -8.46 1.27 -16.39
N PRO A 12 -8.92 0.02 -16.55
CA PRO A 12 -10.26 -0.25 -17.03
C PRO A 12 -11.30 0.19 -16.01
N ALA A 13 -12.43 0.68 -16.49
CA ALA A 13 -13.61 0.87 -15.66
C ALA A 13 -14.19 -0.49 -15.23
N ILE A 14 -14.86 -0.53 -14.07
CA ILE A 14 -15.60 -1.70 -13.62
C ILE A 14 -16.78 -2.02 -14.57
N ASP A 15 -17.05 -3.31 -14.78
CA ASP A 15 -18.17 -3.80 -15.58
C ASP A 15 -19.48 -3.74 -14.78
N SER A 16 -20.18 -2.61 -14.90
CA SER A 16 -21.50 -2.39 -14.29
C SER A 16 -22.56 -3.42 -14.72
N ALA A 17 -22.45 -3.99 -15.92
CA ALA A 17 -23.37 -5.01 -16.40
C ALA A 17 -23.10 -6.35 -15.71
N ALA A 18 -21.83 -6.72 -15.49
CA ALA A 18 -21.46 -7.88 -14.67
C ALA A 18 -21.91 -7.72 -13.22
N MET A 19 -21.69 -6.55 -12.61
CA MET A 19 -22.19 -6.24 -11.26
C MET A 19 -23.71 -6.41 -11.16
N SER A 20 -24.45 -5.92 -12.16
CA SER A 20 -25.91 -6.06 -12.21
C SER A 20 -26.37 -7.51 -12.38
N ARG A 21 -25.63 -8.33 -13.15
CA ARG A 21 -25.89 -9.78 -13.26
C ARG A 21 -25.60 -10.47 -11.92
N ALA A 22 -24.50 -10.13 -11.25
CA ALA A 22 -24.14 -10.68 -9.95
C ALA A 22 -25.18 -10.34 -8.87
N GLN A 23 -25.66 -9.09 -8.81
CA GLN A 23 -26.72 -8.68 -7.88
C GLN A 23 -27.99 -9.53 -8.07
N ARG A 24 -28.50 -9.63 -9.32
CA ARG A 24 -29.69 -10.45 -9.62
C ARG A 24 -29.51 -11.92 -9.23
N HIS A 25 -28.32 -12.47 -9.44
CA HIS A 25 -28.00 -13.84 -9.04
C HIS A 25 -28.02 -13.98 -7.51
N ILE A 26 -27.36 -13.07 -6.79
CA ILE A 26 -27.23 -13.08 -5.33
C ILE A 26 -28.59 -12.89 -4.64
N ASP A 27 -29.48 -12.05 -5.18
CA ASP A 27 -30.84 -11.84 -4.67
C ASP A 27 -31.72 -13.09 -4.82
N GLY A 28 -31.42 -13.95 -5.80
CA GLY A 28 -32.12 -15.21 -6.03
C GLY A 28 -31.59 -16.41 -5.24
N LEU A 29 -30.53 -16.24 -4.44
CA LEU A 29 -29.98 -17.32 -3.61
C LEU A 29 -30.93 -17.69 -2.45
N LEU A 30 -30.74 -18.88 -1.89
CA LEU A 30 -31.55 -19.41 -0.78
C LEU A 30 -31.24 -18.71 0.55
N LYS A 31 -31.60 -17.44 0.64
CA LYS A 31 -31.44 -16.55 1.79
C LYS A 31 -32.41 -15.38 1.66
N PRO A 32 -32.79 -14.68 2.75
CA PRO A 32 -33.43 -13.38 2.63
C PRO A 32 -32.53 -12.40 1.85
N VAL A 33 -33.12 -11.58 0.97
CA VAL A 33 -32.38 -10.57 0.20
C VAL A 33 -31.57 -9.67 1.13
N GLY A 34 -30.28 -9.47 0.82
CA GLY A 34 -29.37 -8.64 1.61
C GLY A 34 -28.88 -9.24 2.94
N SER A 35 -29.32 -10.43 3.35
CA SER A 35 -28.99 -11.00 4.67
C SER A 35 -27.50 -11.33 4.89
N LEU A 36 -26.70 -11.46 3.82
CA LEU A 36 -25.24 -11.65 3.94
C LEU A 36 -24.46 -10.32 3.89
N GLY A 37 -25.16 -9.18 3.80
CA GLY A 37 -24.59 -7.84 3.97
C GLY A 37 -23.35 -7.56 3.13
N LYS A 38 -22.24 -7.21 3.78
CA LYS A 38 -20.97 -6.84 3.13
C LYS A 38 -20.39 -7.94 2.22
N LEU A 39 -20.72 -9.22 2.48
CA LEU A 39 -20.26 -10.31 1.62
C LEU A 39 -20.93 -10.27 0.24
N GLU A 40 -22.20 -9.86 0.18
CA GLU A 40 -22.91 -9.65 -1.09
C GLU A 40 -22.28 -8.50 -1.87
N ALA A 41 -22.03 -7.38 -1.18
CA ALA A 41 -21.38 -6.21 -1.77
C ALA A 41 -19.98 -6.53 -2.33
N LEU A 42 -19.18 -7.29 -1.59
CA LEU A 42 -17.85 -7.74 -2.03
C LEU A 42 -17.95 -8.65 -3.26
N ALA A 43 -18.88 -9.61 -3.28
CA ALA A 43 -19.09 -10.46 -4.45
C ALA A 43 -19.47 -9.63 -5.69
N ILE A 44 -20.34 -8.64 -5.54
CA ILE A 44 -20.73 -7.75 -6.65
C ILE A 44 -19.53 -6.91 -7.11
N GLN A 45 -18.74 -6.36 -6.19
CA GLN A 45 -17.53 -5.62 -6.51
C GLN A 45 -16.56 -6.46 -7.35
N LEU A 46 -16.28 -7.69 -6.92
CA LEU A 46 -15.41 -8.64 -7.63
C LEU A 46 -15.96 -8.97 -9.04
N ALA A 47 -17.28 -9.18 -9.18
CA ALA A 47 -17.88 -9.42 -10.49
C ALA A 47 -17.68 -8.25 -11.46
N GLY A 48 -17.57 -7.02 -10.96
CA GLY A 48 -17.28 -5.84 -11.77
C GLY A 48 -15.83 -5.73 -12.23
N MET A 49 -14.90 -6.51 -11.67
CA MET A 49 -13.49 -6.41 -12.01
C MET A 49 -13.20 -7.17 -13.32
N PRO A 50 -12.79 -6.49 -14.41
CA PRO A 50 -12.71 -7.13 -15.74
C PRO A 50 -11.72 -8.29 -15.81
N GLY A 51 -10.65 -8.26 -15.02
CA GLY A 51 -9.68 -9.35 -14.92
C GLY A 51 -10.22 -10.63 -14.29
N LEU A 52 -11.43 -10.59 -13.71
CA LEU A 52 -12.14 -11.75 -13.16
C LEU A 52 -13.24 -12.29 -14.08
N ASN A 53 -13.38 -11.73 -15.29
CA ASN A 53 -14.30 -12.22 -16.33
C ASN A 53 -15.79 -12.25 -15.90
N GLY A 54 -16.21 -11.28 -15.09
CA GLY A 54 -17.62 -11.08 -14.73
C GLY A 54 -18.17 -12.02 -13.67
N ILE A 55 -17.34 -12.88 -13.07
CA ILE A 55 -17.72 -13.86 -12.05
C ILE A 55 -16.74 -13.73 -10.86
N PRO A 56 -17.24 -13.65 -9.61
CA PRO A 56 -16.36 -13.64 -8.44
C PRO A 56 -15.57 -14.94 -8.35
N HIS A 57 -14.27 -14.87 -8.58
CA HIS A 57 -13.37 -16.02 -8.55
C HIS A 57 -12.00 -15.60 -7.99
N VAL A 58 -11.35 -16.52 -7.26
CA VAL A 58 -10.01 -16.34 -6.73
C VAL A 58 -9.16 -17.56 -7.09
N GLY A 59 -8.20 -17.36 -7.99
CA GLY A 59 -7.14 -18.29 -8.35
C GLY A 59 -5.90 -18.13 -7.45
N LYS A 60 -4.72 -17.96 -8.05
CA LYS A 60 -3.49 -17.74 -7.27
C LYS A 60 -3.54 -16.40 -6.56
N LYS A 61 -2.95 -16.36 -5.36
CA LYS A 61 -2.91 -15.20 -4.47
C LYS A 61 -1.45 -14.82 -4.19
N ALA A 62 -1.14 -13.55 -4.22
CA ALA A 62 0.23 -13.06 -3.95
C ALA A 62 0.20 -11.86 -3.00
N VAL A 63 0.99 -11.92 -1.93
CA VAL A 63 1.25 -10.80 -1.03
C VAL A 63 2.61 -10.21 -1.40
N LEU A 64 2.63 -8.98 -1.87
CA LEU A 64 3.85 -8.28 -2.27
C LEU A 64 4.30 -7.38 -1.12
N VAL A 65 5.44 -7.69 -0.53
CA VAL A 65 6.00 -6.96 0.61
C VAL A 65 7.16 -6.09 0.12
N MET A 66 6.98 -4.77 0.24
CA MET A 66 7.97 -3.79 -0.18
C MET A 66 8.90 -3.43 0.98
N CYS A 67 10.19 -3.67 0.81
CA CYS A 67 11.17 -3.47 1.86
C CYS A 67 12.07 -2.26 1.55
N ALA A 68 12.14 -1.30 2.47
CA ALA A 68 13.01 -0.14 2.35
C ALA A 68 13.40 0.46 3.70
N ASP A 69 14.59 1.07 3.75
CA ASP A 69 14.99 1.92 4.88
C ASP A 69 14.72 3.39 4.60
N HIS A 70 14.62 4.17 5.68
CA HIS A 70 14.21 5.57 5.63
C HIS A 70 15.24 6.46 6.33
N GLY A 71 15.73 7.49 5.66
CA GLY A 71 16.67 8.44 6.26
C GLY A 71 16.12 9.15 7.49
N VAL A 72 14.78 9.32 7.57
CA VAL A 72 14.12 9.95 8.73
C VAL A 72 14.25 9.15 10.03
N TRP A 73 14.73 7.90 9.97
CA TRP A 73 15.12 7.14 11.16
C TRP A 73 16.13 7.91 12.03
N GLU A 74 17.01 8.71 11.42
CA GLU A 74 18.02 9.55 12.10
C GLU A 74 17.39 10.60 13.04
N GLU A 75 16.11 10.93 12.86
CA GLU A 75 15.38 11.89 13.69
C GLU A 75 14.84 11.28 15.00
N GLY A 76 15.16 10.02 15.31
CA GLY A 76 14.76 9.37 16.56
C GLY A 76 13.26 9.03 16.64
N VAL A 77 12.61 8.83 15.49
CA VAL A 77 11.17 8.53 15.36
C VAL A 77 10.80 7.04 15.44
N ALA A 78 11.81 6.18 15.57
CA ALA A 78 11.66 4.73 15.75
C ALA A 78 12.58 4.23 16.88
N ILE A 79 12.18 3.17 17.57
CA ILE A 79 12.99 2.54 18.62
C ILE A 79 13.80 1.35 18.12
N SER A 80 13.33 0.69 17.07
CA SER A 80 14.01 -0.45 16.49
C SER A 80 15.29 0.00 15.79
N PRO A 81 16.42 -0.72 15.96
CA PRO A 81 17.63 -0.49 15.18
C PRO A 81 17.35 -0.56 13.68
N LYS A 82 18.06 0.24 12.88
CA LYS A 82 17.83 0.33 11.43
C LYS A 82 18.01 -1.02 10.74
N GLU A 83 19.00 -1.81 11.18
CA GLU A 83 19.30 -3.14 10.63
C GLU A 83 18.14 -4.15 10.72
N VAL A 84 17.12 -3.89 11.55
CA VAL A 84 15.93 -4.75 11.67
C VAL A 84 15.19 -4.89 10.35
N THR A 85 15.21 -3.88 9.47
CA THR A 85 14.65 -3.99 8.11
C THR A 85 15.29 -5.16 7.36
N ALA A 86 16.63 -5.20 7.30
CA ALA A 86 17.37 -6.23 6.58
C ALA A 86 17.17 -7.62 7.22
N ILE A 87 17.23 -7.70 8.56
CA ILE A 87 17.05 -8.95 9.30
C ILE A 87 15.65 -9.54 9.05
N GLN A 88 14.61 -8.71 9.10
CA GLN A 88 13.24 -9.19 8.88
C GLN A 88 12.98 -9.56 7.43
N ALA A 89 13.59 -8.85 6.47
CA ALA A 89 13.47 -9.20 5.06
C ALA A 89 14.12 -10.57 4.78
N GLU A 90 15.27 -10.85 5.40
CA GLU A 90 15.89 -12.18 5.36
C GLU A 90 14.98 -13.25 6.02
N ASN A 91 14.36 -12.95 7.16
CA ASN A 91 13.42 -13.88 7.80
C ASN A 91 12.20 -14.19 6.92
N MET A 92 11.74 -13.25 6.07
CA MET A 92 10.67 -13.54 5.13
C MET A 92 11.07 -14.59 4.09
N THR A 93 12.34 -14.64 3.67
CA THR A 93 12.85 -15.71 2.78
C THR A 93 12.84 -17.08 3.43
N ARG A 94 12.84 -17.12 4.77
CA ARG A 94 12.82 -18.34 5.58
C ARG A 94 11.40 -18.74 6.01
N GLY A 95 10.39 -17.95 5.65
CA GLY A 95 9.00 -18.22 5.98
C GLY A 95 8.61 -18.01 7.45
N THR A 96 9.43 -17.33 8.26
CA THR A 96 9.26 -17.29 9.73
C THR A 96 8.54 -16.04 10.26
N THR A 97 8.19 -15.09 9.39
CA THR A 97 7.50 -13.86 9.81
C THR A 97 5.98 -14.05 9.90
N GLY A 98 5.29 -13.12 10.57
CA GLY A 98 3.83 -13.18 10.70
C GLY A 98 3.10 -13.23 9.36
N VAL A 99 3.51 -12.41 8.37
CA VAL A 99 2.91 -12.44 7.03
C VAL A 99 3.17 -13.75 6.30
N CYS A 100 4.33 -14.39 6.49
CA CYS A 100 4.61 -15.70 5.89
C CYS A 100 3.65 -16.77 6.40
N VAL A 101 3.45 -16.86 7.72
CA VAL A 101 2.55 -17.85 8.34
C VAL A 101 1.10 -17.61 7.93
N LEU A 102 0.64 -16.35 7.96
CA LEU A 102 -0.74 -16.01 7.58
C LEU A 102 -0.99 -16.20 6.07
N ALA A 103 -0.01 -15.87 5.22
CA ALA A 103 -0.10 -16.09 3.79
C ALA A 103 -0.12 -17.59 3.45
N GLU A 104 0.72 -18.41 4.10
CA GLU A 104 0.69 -19.87 3.96
C GLU A 104 -0.67 -20.43 4.34
N GLN A 105 -1.22 -20.00 5.49
CA GLN A 105 -2.55 -20.41 5.94
C GLN A 105 -3.66 -20.01 4.96
N ALA A 106 -3.50 -18.85 4.29
CA ALA A 106 -4.42 -18.39 3.25
C ALA A 106 -4.16 -19.05 1.87
N GLY A 107 -3.09 -19.83 1.71
CA GLY A 107 -2.66 -20.37 0.41
C GLY A 107 -2.25 -19.27 -0.57
N ALA A 108 -1.52 -18.26 -0.09
CA ALA A 108 -0.96 -17.15 -0.85
C ALA A 108 0.58 -17.18 -0.81
N ASN A 109 1.20 -16.76 -1.91
CA ASN A 109 2.66 -16.67 -1.98
C ASN A 109 3.13 -15.29 -1.50
N VAL A 110 4.20 -15.24 -0.71
CA VAL A 110 4.84 -13.98 -0.32
C VAL A 110 5.97 -13.65 -1.29
N HIS A 111 5.92 -12.45 -1.86
CA HIS A 111 6.93 -11.89 -2.74
C HIS A 111 7.64 -10.76 -2.00
N VAL A 112 8.88 -11.01 -1.56
CA VAL A 112 9.69 -10.03 -0.81
C VAL A 112 10.53 -9.23 -1.79
N ILE A 113 10.31 -7.92 -1.84
CA ILE A 113 10.87 -7.03 -2.84
C ILE A 113 11.69 -5.95 -2.14
N ASP A 114 13.01 -5.98 -2.34
CA ASP A 114 13.91 -4.92 -1.90
C ASP A 114 13.79 -3.75 -2.87
N VAL A 115 13.17 -2.66 -2.42
CA VAL A 115 13.06 -1.40 -3.17
C VAL A 115 13.99 -0.32 -2.62
N GLY A 116 14.67 -0.57 -1.50
CA GLY A 116 15.47 0.46 -0.83
C GLY A 116 16.13 0.09 0.49
N ILE A 117 16.42 -1.18 0.78
CA ILE A 117 17.07 -1.57 2.05
C ILE A 117 18.52 -1.01 2.09
N ASP A 118 18.93 -0.47 3.23
CA ASP A 118 20.28 0.05 3.46
C ASP A 118 21.27 -1.07 3.83
N THR A 119 21.57 -1.91 2.85
CA THR A 119 22.64 -2.91 2.93
C THR A 119 23.71 -2.64 1.88
N ALA A 120 24.96 -3.03 2.15
CA ALA A 120 26.03 -2.94 1.16
C ALA A 120 25.70 -3.78 -0.09
N GLU A 121 25.36 -5.04 0.12
CA GLU A 121 25.01 -5.99 -0.93
C GLU A 121 23.51 -6.34 -0.89
N PRO A 122 22.92 -6.71 -2.04
CA PRO A 122 21.56 -7.27 -2.07
C PRO A 122 21.45 -8.53 -1.20
N ILE A 123 20.31 -8.68 -0.52
CA ILE A 123 20.03 -9.86 0.31
C ILE A 123 19.61 -11.03 -0.61
N PRO A 124 20.29 -12.19 -0.56
CA PRO A 124 19.92 -13.34 -1.38
C PRO A 124 18.46 -13.79 -1.15
N GLY A 125 17.76 -14.13 -2.22
CA GLY A 125 16.36 -14.59 -2.17
C GLY A 125 15.31 -13.48 -2.29
N LEU A 126 15.70 -12.20 -2.18
CA LEU A 126 14.79 -11.08 -2.42
C LEU A 126 14.76 -10.73 -3.92
N ILE A 127 13.61 -10.21 -4.36
CA ILE A 127 13.49 -9.56 -5.66
C ILE A 127 14.15 -8.18 -5.56
N ASN A 128 15.18 -7.94 -6.36
CA ASN A 128 15.93 -6.70 -6.31
C ASN A 128 15.34 -5.64 -7.26
N MET A 129 14.70 -4.63 -6.69
CA MET A 129 14.26 -3.39 -7.33
C MET A 129 14.84 -2.16 -6.62
N ARG A 130 16.01 -2.34 -5.98
CA ARG A 130 16.57 -1.37 -5.05
C ARG A 130 16.93 -0.06 -5.77
N VAL A 131 16.25 1.02 -5.37
CA VAL A 131 16.47 2.36 -5.96
C VAL A 131 17.72 3.03 -5.39
N ALA A 132 17.90 2.92 -4.08
CA ALA A 132 19.05 3.42 -3.33
C ALA A 132 19.18 2.65 -2.01
N ARG A 133 20.23 2.94 -1.23
CA ARG A 133 20.40 2.42 0.13
C ARG A 133 19.67 3.34 1.12
N GLY A 134 18.39 3.06 1.34
CA GLY A 134 17.49 3.92 2.08
C GLY A 134 17.08 5.18 1.32
N SER A 135 15.89 5.72 1.63
CA SER A 135 15.44 7.01 1.13
C SER A 135 16.18 8.17 1.78
N GLY A 136 16.07 9.38 1.21
CA GLY A 136 16.45 10.61 1.88
C GLY A 136 15.70 10.82 3.20
N ASN A 137 16.29 11.59 4.11
CA ASN A 137 15.64 12.03 5.33
C ASN A 137 14.63 13.14 5.01
N ILE A 138 13.33 12.80 5.07
CA ILE A 138 12.23 13.71 4.72
C ILE A 138 12.20 15.00 5.56
N ALA A 139 12.83 15.02 6.73
CA ALA A 139 12.94 16.20 7.58
C ALA A 139 13.96 17.24 7.07
N SER A 140 14.87 16.84 6.18
CA SER A 140 15.96 17.69 5.66
C SER A 140 16.04 17.76 4.13
N ALA A 141 15.44 16.81 3.41
CA ALA A 141 15.41 16.75 1.95
C ALA A 141 14.25 15.86 1.47
N PRO A 142 13.89 15.87 0.17
CA PRO A 142 12.94 14.90 -0.37
C PRO A 142 13.39 13.45 -0.14
N ALA A 143 12.43 12.53 0.05
CA ALA A 143 12.70 11.09 0.14
C ALA A 143 13.45 10.58 -1.11
N MET A 144 13.07 11.07 -2.29
CA MET A 144 13.68 10.72 -3.57
C MET A 144 13.37 11.78 -4.63
N SER A 145 14.03 11.69 -5.78
CA SER A 145 13.62 12.49 -6.95
C SER A 145 12.29 11.99 -7.53
N ARG A 146 11.53 12.88 -8.17
CA ARG A 146 10.32 12.50 -8.93
C ARG A 146 10.60 11.38 -9.93
N ARG A 147 11.74 11.43 -10.63
CA ARG A 147 12.14 10.42 -11.63
C ARG A 147 12.35 9.05 -11.00
N GLN A 148 12.91 8.98 -9.79
CA GLN A 148 13.04 7.72 -9.04
C GLN A 148 11.67 7.16 -8.67
N ALA A 149 10.75 8.00 -8.18
CA ALA A 149 9.39 7.58 -7.87
C ALA A 149 8.67 7.04 -9.12
N GLU A 150 8.68 7.78 -10.24
CA GLU A 150 8.07 7.34 -11.50
C GLU A 150 8.67 6.03 -12.02
N LYS A 151 9.99 5.86 -11.93
CA LYS A 151 10.66 4.62 -12.35
C LYS A 151 10.24 3.44 -11.48
N LEU A 152 10.27 3.59 -10.15
CA LEU A 152 9.91 2.51 -9.24
C LEU A 152 8.43 2.13 -9.39
N LEU A 153 7.54 3.11 -9.57
CA LEU A 153 6.13 2.84 -9.90
C LEU A 153 6.02 1.95 -11.14
N LEU A 154 6.69 2.32 -12.23
CA LEU A 154 6.67 1.53 -13.47
C LEU A 154 7.23 0.12 -13.29
N ASP A 155 8.37 -0.02 -12.60
CA ASP A 155 8.99 -1.33 -12.36
C ASP A 155 8.05 -2.26 -11.58
N VAL A 156 7.41 -1.75 -10.52
CA VAL A 156 6.48 -2.54 -9.69
C VAL A 156 5.14 -2.80 -10.38
N ILE A 157 4.64 -1.86 -11.17
CA ILE A 157 3.45 -2.06 -12.02
C ILE A 157 3.70 -3.21 -12.99
N CYS A 158 4.83 -3.19 -13.71
CA CYS A 158 5.21 -4.24 -14.65
C CYS A 158 5.30 -5.60 -13.94
N TYR A 159 5.96 -5.67 -12.78
CA TYR A 159 6.07 -6.89 -12.00
C TYR A 159 4.70 -7.44 -11.57
N THR A 160 3.81 -6.57 -11.11
CA THR A 160 2.44 -6.94 -10.72
C THR A 160 1.65 -7.48 -11.93
N GLN A 161 1.79 -6.87 -13.09
CA GLN A 161 1.19 -7.35 -14.34
C GLN A 161 1.75 -8.71 -14.78
N GLU A 162 3.04 -8.97 -14.58
CA GLU A 162 3.64 -10.28 -14.84
C GLU A 162 3.05 -11.37 -13.95
N LEU A 163 2.85 -11.08 -12.65
CA LEU A 163 2.17 -12.02 -11.75
C LEU A 163 0.72 -12.30 -12.18
N ALA A 164 0.00 -11.28 -12.64
CA ALA A 164 -1.35 -11.45 -13.19
C ALA A 164 -1.34 -12.38 -14.42
N LYS A 165 -0.41 -12.16 -15.37
CA LYS A 165 -0.21 -13.04 -16.54
C LYS A 165 0.09 -14.48 -16.14
N ASN A 166 0.75 -14.68 -15.00
CA ASN A 166 1.08 -16.00 -14.43
C ASN A 166 -0.06 -16.62 -13.58
N GLY A 167 -1.26 -16.03 -13.63
CA GLY A 167 -2.49 -16.56 -13.04
C GLY A 167 -2.79 -16.06 -11.63
N VAL A 168 -2.09 -15.04 -11.13
CA VAL A 168 -2.51 -14.34 -9.91
C VAL A 168 -3.77 -13.54 -10.21
N THR A 169 -4.76 -13.66 -9.34
CA THR A 169 -6.07 -13.00 -9.48
C THR A 169 -6.45 -12.19 -8.24
N LEU A 170 -5.65 -12.28 -7.17
CA LEU A 170 -5.84 -11.51 -5.95
C LEU A 170 -4.48 -11.15 -5.39
N PHE A 171 -4.25 -9.85 -5.25
CA PHE A 171 -3.06 -9.30 -4.65
C PHE A 171 -3.33 -8.88 -3.21
N GLY A 172 -2.31 -8.94 -2.37
CA GLY A 172 -2.23 -8.22 -1.11
C GLY A 172 -0.95 -7.38 -1.11
N VAL A 173 -0.97 -6.26 -0.40
CA VAL A 173 0.21 -5.43 -0.21
C VAL A 173 0.68 -5.52 1.23
N GLY A 174 1.99 -5.40 1.42
CA GLY A 174 2.61 -5.23 2.72
C GLY A 174 3.89 -4.42 2.57
N GLU A 175 4.48 -4.08 3.70
CA GLU A 175 5.77 -3.40 3.73
C GLU A 175 6.65 -3.93 4.87
N LEU A 176 7.90 -3.52 4.81
CA LEU A 176 8.84 -3.63 5.92
C LEU A 176 9.84 -2.47 5.84
N GLY A 177 9.81 -1.59 6.83
CA GLY A 177 10.79 -0.50 6.92
C GLY A 177 10.83 0.15 8.29
N MET A 178 12.02 0.30 8.86
CA MET A 178 12.15 1.06 10.10
C MET A 178 11.83 2.54 9.86
N ALA A 179 11.12 3.16 10.81
CA ALA A 179 10.64 4.55 10.79
C ALA A 179 9.54 4.92 9.78
N ASN A 180 9.06 3.99 8.96
CA ASN A 180 8.17 4.26 7.82
C ASN A 180 6.73 4.72 8.16
N THR A 181 6.28 4.53 9.41
CA THR A 181 5.03 5.16 9.89
C THR A 181 5.11 6.70 9.89
N THR A 182 6.31 7.27 9.90
CA THR A 182 6.56 8.73 9.82
C THR A 182 6.21 9.28 8.42
N PRO A 183 6.80 8.80 7.31
CA PRO A 183 6.38 9.21 5.97
C PRO A 183 4.90 8.85 5.69
N ALA A 184 4.41 7.69 6.17
CA ALA A 184 2.99 7.36 6.02
C ALA A 184 2.06 8.43 6.64
N ALA A 185 2.36 8.88 7.86
CA ALA A 185 1.63 9.98 8.50
C ALA A 185 1.77 11.31 7.75
N ALA A 186 2.95 11.60 7.17
CA ALA A 186 3.17 12.80 6.36
C ALA A 186 2.31 12.81 5.09
N ILE A 187 2.21 11.67 4.40
CA ILE A 187 1.33 11.50 3.24
C ILE A 187 -0.14 11.69 3.64
N VAL A 188 -0.60 11.02 4.70
CA VAL A 188 -1.98 11.13 5.17
C VAL A 188 -2.31 12.57 5.56
N SER A 189 -1.47 13.23 6.35
CA SER A 189 -1.64 14.64 6.72
C SER A 189 -1.74 15.54 5.48
N THR A 190 -0.80 15.37 4.53
CA THR A 190 -0.77 16.16 3.29
C THR A 190 -2.06 16.02 2.48
N ILE A 191 -2.48 14.79 2.18
CA ILE A 191 -3.62 14.54 1.28
C ILE A 191 -4.96 14.83 1.97
N THR A 192 -5.09 14.51 3.26
CA THR A 192 -6.34 14.73 3.99
C THR A 192 -6.49 16.15 4.55
N GLY A 193 -5.41 16.94 4.55
CA GLY A 193 -5.37 18.28 5.14
C GLY A 193 -5.47 18.30 6.67
N ARG A 194 -5.27 17.15 7.33
CA ARG A 194 -5.30 17.02 8.80
C ARG A 194 -3.96 17.39 9.42
N ASP A 195 -3.98 17.92 10.64
CA ASP A 195 -2.74 18.25 11.34
C ASP A 195 -1.95 16.96 11.63
N PRO A 196 -0.60 16.97 11.55
CA PRO A 196 0.23 15.84 11.94
C PRO A 196 -0.13 15.26 13.33
N GLU A 197 -0.55 16.09 14.29
CA GLU A 197 -1.01 15.62 15.60
C GLU A 197 -2.19 14.65 15.51
N GLU A 198 -3.10 14.82 14.54
CA GLU A 198 -4.29 13.96 14.40
C GLU A 198 -3.94 12.57 13.84
N VAL A 199 -2.84 12.44 13.08
CA VAL A 199 -2.55 11.24 12.28
C VAL A 199 -1.31 10.47 12.73
N VAL A 200 -0.40 11.10 13.47
CA VAL A 200 0.84 10.45 13.93
C VAL A 200 0.55 9.50 15.10
N GLY A 201 0.83 8.22 14.87
CA GLY A 201 0.75 7.14 15.87
C GLY A 201 2.11 6.73 16.43
N ILE A 202 2.07 5.78 17.36
CA ILE A 202 3.25 5.22 18.02
C ILE A 202 4.02 4.25 17.09
N GLY A 203 3.42 3.75 16.01
CA GLY A 203 4.03 2.74 15.16
C GLY A 203 4.44 1.51 15.95
N ALA A 204 5.67 1.03 15.74
CA ALA A 204 6.24 -0.10 16.49
C ALA A 204 6.62 0.28 17.93
N ASN A 205 5.62 0.54 18.77
CA ASN A 205 5.74 0.79 20.22
C ASN A 205 6.65 1.97 20.59
N LEU A 206 6.65 3.06 19.82
CA LEU A 206 7.37 4.28 20.20
C LEU A 206 6.88 4.79 21.57
N PRO A 207 7.78 5.06 22.53
CA PRO A 207 7.43 5.66 23.81
C PRO A 207 6.66 6.98 23.64
N THR A 208 5.65 7.19 24.48
CA THR A 208 4.74 8.34 24.36
C THR A 208 5.44 9.69 24.55
N ASP A 209 6.54 9.73 25.32
CA ASP A 209 7.39 10.92 25.51
C ASP A 209 8.16 11.32 24.23
N LYS A 210 8.32 10.40 23.27
CA LYS A 210 8.91 10.67 21.95
C LYS A 210 7.89 11.06 20.88
N LEU A 211 6.59 10.98 21.17
CA LEU A 211 5.54 11.23 20.18
C LEU A 211 5.53 12.68 19.70
N ALA A 212 5.78 13.64 20.59
CA ALA A 212 5.87 15.06 20.24
C ALA A 212 6.98 15.32 19.20
N ASN A 213 8.16 14.71 19.38
CA ASN A 213 9.24 14.78 18.39
C ASN A 213 8.81 14.23 17.03
N LYS A 214 8.12 13.07 17.00
CA LYS A 214 7.65 12.48 15.74
C LYS A 214 6.62 13.38 15.02
N ILE A 215 5.72 14.02 15.77
CA ILE A 215 4.77 15.01 15.23
C ILE A 215 5.52 16.19 14.59
N ASP A 216 6.52 16.73 15.29
CA ASP A 216 7.32 17.85 14.79
C ASP A 216 8.15 17.46 13.55
N VAL A 217 8.71 16.25 13.53
CA VAL A 217 9.41 15.71 12.35
C VAL A 217 8.49 15.67 11.13
N VAL A 218 7.26 15.17 11.27
CA VAL A 218 6.28 15.15 10.18
C VAL A 218 5.92 16.57 9.74
N ARG A 219 5.68 17.48 10.68
CA ARG A 219 5.37 18.89 10.37
C ARG A 219 6.51 19.58 9.62
N ARG A 220 7.76 19.36 10.04
CA ARG A 220 8.97 19.85 9.36
C ARG A 220 9.09 19.28 7.95
N ALA A 221 8.89 17.97 7.78
CA ALA A 221 8.96 17.33 6.47
C ALA A 221 7.97 17.93 5.47
N ILE A 222 6.71 18.15 5.89
CA ILE A 222 5.69 18.78 5.03
C ILE A 222 6.06 20.24 4.73
N THR A 223 6.46 21.01 5.76
CA THR A 223 6.80 22.43 5.62
C THR A 223 7.98 22.67 4.68
N LEU A 224 9.04 21.86 4.83
CA LEU A 224 10.26 21.98 4.02
C LEU A 224 10.00 21.59 2.56
N ASN A 225 9.35 20.45 2.34
CA ASN A 225 9.23 19.89 1.00
C ASN A 225 8.06 20.47 0.19
N GLN A 226 7.04 21.03 0.86
CA GLN A 226 5.82 21.56 0.25
C GLN A 226 5.22 20.59 -0.80
N PRO A 227 4.83 19.37 -0.40
CA PRO A 227 4.23 18.42 -1.32
C PRO A 227 2.87 18.93 -1.82
N ASN A 228 2.64 18.84 -3.12
CA ASN A 228 1.34 19.18 -3.72
C ASN A 228 0.34 18.05 -3.44
N PRO A 229 -0.71 18.27 -2.60
CA PRO A 229 -1.66 17.21 -2.26
C PRO A 229 -2.45 16.68 -3.44
N GLN A 230 -2.49 17.41 -4.56
CA GLN A 230 -3.18 17.00 -5.78
C GLN A 230 -2.31 16.17 -6.74
N ASP A 231 -1.02 16.01 -6.45
CA ASP A 231 -0.08 15.21 -7.25
C ASP A 231 0.51 14.09 -6.38
N GLY A 232 -0.09 12.90 -6.45
CA GLY A 232 0.33 11.75 -5.65
C GLY A 232 1.79 11.34 -5.86
N ILE A 233 2.38 11.60 -7.03
CA ILE A 233 3.79 11.30 -7.30
C ILE A 233 4.68 12.32 -6.57
N ASP A 234 4.31 13.60 -6.57
CA ASP A 234 5.02 14.64 -5.83
C ASP A 234 5.01 14.37 -4.32
N VAL A 235 3.85 13.98 -3.77
CA VAL A 235 3.70 13.61 -2.36
C VAL A 235 4.63 12.45 -1.99
N LEU A 236 4.60 11.35 -2.76
CA LEU A 236 5.45 10.18 -2.50
C LEU A 236 6.95 10.50 -2.65
N ALA A 237 7.33 11.27 -3.66
CA ALA A 237 8.72 11.61 -3.90
C ALA A 237 9.29 12.49 -2.79
N LYS A 238 8.50 13.40 -2.25
CA LYS A 238 8.92 14.36 -1.23
C LYS A 238 8.88 13.79 0.18
N VAL A 239 7.72 13.32 0.63
CA VAL A 239 7.48 12.94 2.04
C VAL A 239 7.11 11.47 2.22
N GLY A 240 7.22 10.66 1.17
CA GLY A 240 7.03 9.22 1.23
C GLY A 240 8.34 8.45 1.48
N GLY A 241 8.44 7.27 0.85
CA GLY A 241 9.58 6.38 0.90
C GLY A 241 9.45 5.31 -0.20
N PHE A 242 10.51 4.55 -0.46
CA PHE A 242 10.50 3.58 -1.57
C PHE A 242 9.47 2.45 -1.36
N ASP A 243 9.27 2.01 -0.13
CA ASP A 243 8.25 1.04 0.25
C ASP A 243 6.83 1.52 -0.11
N LEU A 244 6.49 2.76 0.25
CA LEU A 244 5.20 3.40 -0.03
C LEU A 244 4.97 3.61 -1.53
N VAL A 245 6.03 3.94 -2.28
CA VAL A 245 5.99 3.99 -3.74
C VAL A 245 5.73 2.60 -4.33
N GLY A 246 6.42 1.57 -3.83
CA GLY A 246 6.22 0.20 -4.26
C GLY A 246 4.79 -0.28 -4.01
N ILE A 247 4.23 -0.01 -2.82
CA ILE A 247 2.84 -0.36 -2.49
C ILE A 247 1.86 0.31 -3.47
N ALA A 248 2.03 1.61 -3.75
CA ALA A 248 1.23 2.32 -4.75
C ALA A 248 1.37 1.69 -6.15
N GLY A 249 2.58 1.28 -6.53
CA GLY A 249 2.85 0.56 -7.78
C GLY A 249 2.07 -0.75 -7.90
N VAL A 250 1.94 -1.53 -6.82
CA VAL A 250 1.12 -2.76 -6.82
C VAL A 250 -0.35 -2.45 -7.05
N MET A 251 -0.87 -1.41 -6.39
CA MET A 251 -2.28 -1.02 -6.54
C MET A 251 -2.58 -0.58 -7.98
N LEU A 252 -1.71 0.25 -8.55
CA LEU A 252 -1.83 0.70 -9.95
C LEU A 252 -1.69 -0.50 -10.91
N GLY A 253 -0.77 -1.42 -10.63
CA GLY A 253 -0.55 -2.62 -11.43
C GLY A 253 -1.75 -3.56 -11.42
N ALA A 254 -2.28 -3.89 -10.24
CA ALA A 254 -3.47 -4.72 -10.09
C ALA A 254 -4.70 -4.08 -10.77
N ALA A 255 -4.93 -2.79 -10.55
CA ALA A 255 -6.01 -2.05 -11.19
C ALA A 255 -5.87 -2.03 -12.72
N SER A 256 -4.65 -1.87 -13.26
CA SER A 256 -4.41 -1.92 -14.71
C SER A 256 -4.70 -3.30 -15.32
N CYS A 257 -4.62 -4.37 -14.52
CA CYS A 257 -5.06 -5.71 -14.91
C CYS A 257 -6.55 -5.96 -14.68
N GLY A 258 -7.28 -4.98 -14.14
CA GLY A 258 -8.66 -5.16 -13.72
C GLY A 258 -8.80 -6.19 -12.59
N LEU A 259 -7.84 -6.26 -11.65
CA LEU A 259 -7.78 -7.27 -10.59
C LEU A 259 -7.81 -6.63 -9.18
N PRO A 260 -8.34 -7.34 -8.17
CA PRO A 260 -8.42 -6.85 -6.79
C PRO A 260 -7.06 -6.80 -6.09
N VAL A 261 -6.92 -5.82 -5.21
CA VAL A 261 -5.83 -5.71 -4.24
C VAL A 261 -6.36 -5.48 -2.83
N LEU A 262 -5.94 -6.35 -1.90
CA LEU A 262 -6.21 -6.21 -0.48
C LEU A 262 -5.23 -5.22 0.13
N LEU A 263 -5.78 -4.18 0.77
CA LEU A 263 -5.04 -3.28 1.64
C LEU A 263 -4.72 -3.99 2.95
N ASP A 264 -3.64 -3.58 3.61
CA ASP A 264 -3.21 -4.08 4.91
C ASP A 264 -3.52 -3.03 5.99
N GLY A 265 -2.50 -2.40 6.59
CA GLY A 265 -2.63 -1.39 7.63
C GLY A 265 -2.39 0.04 7.16
N PHE A 266 -2.09 0.92 8.12
CA PHE A 266 -1.95 2.37 7.93
C PHE A 266 -1.03 2.80 6.78
N LEU A 267 0.09 2.11 6.58
CA LEU A 267 1.01 2.39 5.47
C LEU A 267 0.39 2.13 4.10
N SER A 268 -0.35 1.04 3.98
CA SER A 268 -1.10 0.75 2.75
C SER A 268 -2.19 1.80 2.48
N TYR A 269 -2.81 2.37 3.52
CA TYR A 269 -3.80 3.44 3.34
C TYR A 269 -3.14 4.72 2.83
N ALA A 270 -1.96 5.07 3.36
CA ALA A 270 -1.19 6.22 2.88
C ALA A 270 -0.81 6.06 1.39
N ALA A 271 -0.30 4.89 1.00
CA ALA A 271 -0.01 4.59 -0.39
C ALA A 271 -1.27 4.58 -1.28
N ALA A 272 -2.39 4.07 -0.78
CA ALA A 272 -3.68 4.09 -1.48
C ALA A 272 -4.20 5.51 -1.73
N LEU A 273 -4.05 6.43 -0.76
CA LEU A 273 -4.39 7.84 -0.94
C LEU A 273 -3.59 8.45 -2.09
N ALA A 274 -2.26 8.24 -2.09
CA ALA A 274 -1.40 8.74 -3.16
C ALA A 274 -1.76 8.12 -4.52
N ALA A 275 -2.02 6.82 -4.57
CA ALA A 275 -2.39 6.13 -5.80
C ALA A 275 -3.76 6.59 -6.34
N CYS A 276 -4.76 6.81 -5.46
CA CYS A 276 -6.06 7.38 -5.86
C CYS A 276 -5.95 8.82 -6.35
N GLN A 277 -4.98 9.58 -5.84
CA GLN A 277 -4.69 10.92 -6.34
C GLN A 277 -4.07 10.89 -7.75
N MET A 278 -3.30 9.85 -8.08
CA MET A 278 -2.76 9.66 -9.44
C MET A 278 -3.84 9.19 -10.42
N SER A 279 -4.69 8.25 -10.00
CA SER A 279 -5.81 7.76 -10.80
C SER A 279 -6.98 7.35 -9.91
N PRO A 280 -8.06 8.16 -9.85
CA PRO A 280 -9.25 7.81 -9.08
C PRO A 280 -9.91 6.50 -9.52
N ALA A 281 -9.64 6.07 -10.75
CA ALA A 281 -10.15 4.82 -11.33
C ALA A 281 -9.67 3.56 -10.60
N ILE A 282 -8.64 3.64 -9.75
CA ILE A 282 -8.19 2.47 -8.98
C ILE A 282 -9.10 2.14 -7.80
N LYS A 283 -9.87 3.12 -7.29
CA LYS A 283 -10.62 2.98 -6.03
C LYS A 283 -11.52 1.73 -6.00
N PRO A 284 -12.25 1.37 -7.08
CA PRO A 284 -13.05 0.14 -7.11
C PRO A 284 -12.26 -1.17 -7.00
N TYR A 285 -10.95 -1.16 -7.23
CA TYR A 285 -10.09 -2.35 -7.15
C TYR A 285 -9.48 -2.55 -5.75
N LEU A 286 -9.57 -1.54 -4.89
CA LEU A 286 -9.06 -1.59 -3.52
C LEU A 286 -10.08 -2.29 -2.62
N ILE A 287 -9.61 -3.25 -1.84
CA ILE A 287 -10.42 -3.99 -0.87
C ILE A 287 -9.76 -3.83 0.52
N PRO A 288 -10.39 -3.20 1.51
CA PRO A 288 -9.80 -3.06 2.83
C PRO A 288 -9.77 -4.42 3.54
N SER A 289 -8.73 -4.72 4.34
CA SER A 289 -8.71 -5.93 5.18
C SER A 289 -9.20 -5.62 6.60
N HIS A 290 -8.31 -5.09 7.45
CA HIS A 290 -8.53 -4.81 8.86
C HIS A 290 -8.50 -3.30 9.14
N LEU A 291 -9.03 -2.89 10.29
CA LEU A 291 -8.82 -1.54 10.83
C LEU A 291 -7.52 -1.52 11.63
N SER A 292 -6.48 -0.87 11.09
CA SER A 292 -5.22 -0.67 11.82
C SER A 292 -5.43 0.13 13.11
N ALA A 293 -4.72 -0.26 14.18
CA ALA A 293 -4.70 0.43 15.46
C ALA A 293 -3.90 1.75 15.45
N GLU A 294 -3.23 2.10 14.35
CA GLU A 294 -2.54 3.38 14.21
C GLU A 294 -3.54 4.56 14.28
N LYS A 295 -3.14 5.62 14.99
CA LYS A 295 -3.99 6.80 15.28
C LYS A 295 -4.70 7.36 14.03
N GLY A 296 -3.96 7.51 12.93
CA GLY A 296 -4.46 8.08 11.69
C GLY A 296 -5.33 7.15 10.83
N ALA A 297 -5.52 5.88 11.21
CA ALA A 297 -6.18 4.88 10.36
C ALA A 297 -7.61 5.29 9.98
N ARG A 298 -8.42 5.74 10.94
CA ARG A 298 -9.81 6.16 10.67
C ARG A 298 -9.89 7.37 9.75
N ILE A 299 -8.94 8.31 9.88
CA ILE A 299 -8.86 9.50 9.01
C ILE A 299 -8.56 9.07 7.57
N ALA A 300 -7.55 8.22 7.38
CA ALA A 300 -7.16 7.73 6.06
C ALA A 300 -8.29 6.92 5.39
N LEU A 301 -8.89 5.97 6.12
CA LEU A 301 -10.00 5.14 5.63
C LEU A 301 -11.26 5.96 5.30
N SER A 302 -11.58 6.96 6.13
CA SER A 302 -12.71 7.87 5.88
C SER A 302 -12.49 8.68 4.60
N HIS A 303 -11.27 9.15 4.34
CA HIS A 303 -10.96 9.87 3.11
C HIS A 303 -11.00 8.95 1.88
N LEU A 304 -10.54 7.71 2.03
CA LEU A 304 -10.67 6.68 0.99
C LEU A 304 -12.13 6.24 0.78
N GLY A 305 -13.03 6.49 1.73
CA GLY A 305 -14.40 5.98 1.72
C GLY A 305 -14.45 4.46 1.77
N LEU A 306 -13.56 3.85 2.55
CA LEU A 306 -13.44 2.40 2.73
C LEU A 306 -13.74 2.02 4.18
N GLU A 307 -14.42 0.89 4.36
CA GLU A 307 -14.74 0.34 5.67
C GLU A 307 -14.18 -1.09 5.77
N PRO A 308 -13.17 -1.34 6.62
CA PRO A 308 -12.57 -2.67 6.77
C PRO A 308 -13.56 -3.74 7.26
N TYR A 309 -13.22 -5.00 7.00
CA TYR A 309 -14.03 -6.15 7.43
C TYR A 309 -13.62 -6.67 8.80
N LEU A 310 -12.32 -6.60 9.11
CA LEU A 310 -11.75 -7.16 10.33
C LEU A 310 -11.47 -6.06 11.35
N ASN A 311 -11.92 -6.26 12.58
CA ASN A 311 -11.46 -5.50 13.73
C ASN A 311 -10.68 -6.45 14.65
N MET A 312 -9.37 -6.28 14.70
CA MET A 312 -8.48 -7.20 15.41
C MET A 312 -7.95 -6.61 16.72
N ASP A 313 -8.20 -5.32 16.99
CA ASP A 313 -7.80 -4.57 18.21
C ASP A 313 -8.77 -3.41 18.51
#